data_AF-A0A9W7W871-F1
#
_entry.id   AF-A0A9W7W871-F1
#
_cell.length_a   1.000
_cell.length_b   1.000
_cell.length_c   1.000
_cell.angle_alpha   90.00
_cell.angle_beta   90.00
_cell.angle_gamma   90.00
#
_symmetry.space_group_name_H-M   'P 1'
#
loop_
_entity.id
_entity.type
_entity.pdbx_description
1 polymer ?
#
loop_
_entity_poly.entity_id
_entity_poly.type
_entity_poly.pdbx_seq_one_letter_code
_entity_poly.pdbx_strand_id
1 'polypeptide(L)'
;MRQKHLQMQRSKYLAIKTLRARQKNKGTIRILNQKVKRKEKQISNLKNLLKSHEAETIAKLKKQYKVKARSHMRLKKSLTHMRREDKSKAVDDVEQRCCELEERINSMDSEIHDLQVENLLLGEKIQDLESEKKLTKTDAKSYSNEMRLMVYDAISNQVPTANIHNLIKKFGLRFKISLSDVPKRATVEAMTRELGAISDLQTAEALLVNSHCTLGFDATTQEGIHLNSIHFTTKENCYVVAVDELPGGTAEDYQIHICDSISNLAKIGNVDAYSWYCGFLEQEMLKRSPECLRRKEREEGVHKAQPTS
;
A
#
# COMPACT_ATOMS: atom_id res chain seq x y z
N MET A 1 -28.33 -107.83 87.27
CA MET A 1 -27.50 -106.73 87.83
C MET A 1 -26.02 -106.72 87.39
N ARG A 2 -25.39 -107.85 87.01
CA ARG A 2 -23.96 -107.89 86.59
C ARG A 2 -23.62 -107.15 85.28
N GLN A 3 -24.51 -107.12 84.28
CA GLN A 3 -24.25 -106.46 82.99
C GLN A 3 -24.16 -104.92 83.08
N LYS A 4 -24.99 -104.29 83.91
CA LYS A 4 -24.95 -102.83 84.12
C LYS A 4 -23.65 -102.35 84.79
N HIS A 5 -23.06 -103.18 85.66
CA HIS A 5 -21.79 -102.85 86.33
C HIS A 5 -20.58 -102.87 85.36
N LEU A 6 -20.52 -103.87 84.47
CA LEU A 6 -19.49 -103.96 83.43
C LEU A 6 -19.59 -102.83 82.38
N GLN A 7 -20.81 -102.44 82.01
CA GLN A 7 -21.04 -101.32 81.08
C GLN A 7 -20.63 -99.98 81.70
N MET A 8 -20.91 -99.78 82.99
CA MET A 8 -20.47 -98.60 83.75
C MET A 8 -18.95 -98.54 83.92
N GLN A 9 -18.29 -99.67 84.17
CA GLN A 9 -16.81 -99.73 84.26
C GLN A 9 -16.15 -99.42 82.92
N ARG A 10 -16.67 -99.95 81.80
CA ARG A 10 -16.20 -99.60 80.45
C ARG A 10 -16.43 -98.12 80.12
N SER A 11 -17.59 -97.57 80.49
CA SER A 11 -17.90 -96.14 80.32
C SER A 11 -16.93 -95.25 81.10
N LYS A 12 -16.66 -95.57 82.37
CA LYS A 12 -15.68 -94.84 83.19
C LYS A 12 -14.26 -94.92 82.61
N TYR A 13 -13.84 -96.09 82.14
CA TYR A 13 -12.52 -96.24 81.52
C TYR A 13 -12.39 -95.44 80.21
N LEU A 14 -13.42 -95.45 79.34
CA LEU A 14 -13.47 -94.64 78.13
C LEU A 14 -13.48 -93.13 78.44
N ALA A 15 -14.20 -92.71 79.47
CA ALA A 15 -14.21 -91.32 79.95
C ALA A 15 -12.83 -90.87 80.47
N ILE A 16 -12.14 -91.72 81.23
CA ILE A 16 -10.78 -91.42 81.74
C ILE A 16 -9.76 -91.41 80.58
N LYS A 17 -9.87 -92.33 79.62
CA LYS A 17 -8.99 -92.38 78.45
C LYS A 17 -9.16 -91.15 77.55
N THR A 18 -10.39 -90.69 77.35
CA THR A 18 -10.68 -89.46 76.59
C THR A 18 -10.24 -88.19 77.35
N LEU A 19 -10.38 -88.14 78.68
CA LEU A 19 -9.85 -87.05 79.51
C LEU A 19 -8.32 -86.96 79.45
N ARG A 20 -7.61 -88.10 79.55
CA ARG A 20 -6.14 -88.14 79.42
C ARG A 20 -5.67 -87.72 78.03
N ALA A 21 -6.39 -88.10 76.96
CA ALA A 21 -6.10 -87.65 75.60
C ALA A 21 -6.32 -86.12 75.44
N ARG A 22 -7.40 -85.57 76.02
CA ARG A 22 -7.67 -84.12 76.04
C ARG A 22 -6.63 -83.33 76.83
N GLN A 23 -6.12 -83.86 77.94
CA GLN A 23 -5.04 -83.24 78.71
C GLN A 23 -3.71 -83.25 77.97
N LYS A 24 -3.34 -84.36 77.31
CA LYS A 24 -2.14 -84.41 76.43
C LYS A 24 -2.26 -83.40 75.28
N ASN A 25 -3.44 -83.26 74.68
CA ASN A 25 -3.67 -82.30 73.60
C ASN A 25 -3.64 -80.83 74.05
N LYS A 26 -3.99 -80.50 75.31
CA LYS A 26 -3.90 -79.12 75.83
C LYS A 26 -2.47 -78.57 75.82
N GLY A 27 -1.46 -79.40 76.13
CA GLY A 27 -0.06 -79.01 76.07
C GLY A 27 0.38 -78.70 74.63
N THR A 28 0.01 -79.57 73.69
CA THR A 28 0.32 -79.42 72.26
C THR A 28 -0.35 -78.17 71.65
N ILE A 29 -1.61 -77.89 72.00
CA ILE A 29 -2.34 -76.70 71.57
C ILE A 29 -1.68 -75.41 72.09
N ARG A 30 -1.19 -75.41 73.34
CA ARG A 30 -0.47 -74.25 73.90
C ARG A 30 0.82 -73.94 73.12
N ILE A 31 1.59 -74.98 72.78
CA ILE A 31 2.84 -74.84 71.99
C ILE A 31 2.52 -74.34 70.57
N LEU A 32 1.47 -74.87 69.92
CA LEU A 32 1.01 -74.41 68.61
C LEU A 32 0.57 -72.95 68.65
N ASN A 33 -0.24 -72.54 69.62
CA ASN A 33 -0.68 -71.15 69.76
C ASN A 33 0.49 -70.20 70.01
N GLN A 34 1.53 -70.64 70.73
CA GLN A 34 2.73 -69.83 70.92
C GLN A 34 3.56 -69.72 69.62
N LYS A 35 3.64 -70.79 68.82
CA LYS A 35 4.24 -70.74 67.48
C LYS A 35 3.47 -69.82 66.54
N VAL A 36 2.13 -69.87 66.55
CA VAL A 36 1.26 -68.98 65.78
C VAL A 36 1.51 -67.52 66.17
N LYS A 37 1.48 -67.19 67.46
CA LYS A 37 1.79 -65.82 67.94
C LYS A 37 3.19 -65.34 67.52
N ARG A 38 4.20 -66.21 67.56
CA ARG A 38 5.56 -65.86 67.07
C ARG A 38 5.57 -65.59 65.56
N LYS A 39 4.84 -66.41 64.79
CA LYS A 39 4.73 -66.25 63.33
C LYS A 39 3.93 -65.01 62.95
N GLU A 40 2.84 -64.71 63.65
CA GLU A 40 2.07 -63.47 63.47
C GLU A 40 2.92 -62.24 63.76
N LYS A 41 3.74 -62.27 64.82
CA LYS A 41 4.69 -61.18 65.11
C LYS A 41 5.75 -61.05 64.00
N GLN A 42 6.27 -62.16 63.48
CA GLN A 42 7.19 -62.14 62.33
C GLN A 42 6.53 -61.54 61.09
N ILE A 43 5.29 -61.93 60.78
CA ILE A 43 4.52 -61.38 59.65
C ILE A 43 4.29 -59.89 59.84
N SER A 44 3.93 -59.43 61.05
CA SER A 44 3.75 -58.01 61.36
C SER A 44 5.05 -57.23 61.14
N ASN A 45 6.18 -57.74 61.60
CA ASN A 45 7.48 -57.09 61.42
C ASN A 45 7.87 -57.03 59.93
N LEU A 46 7.67 -58.10 59.16
CA LEU A 46 7.93 -58.13 57.72
C LEU A 46 7.03 -57.15 56.95
N LYS A 47 5.75 -57.05 57.32
CA LYS A 47 4.82 -56.06 56.72
C LYS A 47 5.28 -54.63 56.98
N ASN A 48 5.78 -54.33 58.18
CA ASN A 48 6.28 -53.00 58.51
C ASN A 48 7.57 -52.67 57.76
N LEU A 49 8.50 -53.63 57.64
CA LEU A 49 9.72 -53.48 56.83
C LEU A 49 9.41 -53.26 55.35
N LEU A 50 8.44 -54.00 54.80
CA LEU A 50 7.99 -53.82 53.43
C LEU A 50 7.43 -52.41 53.20
N LYS A 51 6.55 -51.94 54.10
CA LYS A 51 6.01 -50.58 54.03
C LYS A 51 7.08 -49.50 54.12
N SER A 52 8.08 -49.66 54.98
CA SER A 52 9.19 -48.68 55.06
C SER A 52 10.04 -48.68 53.80
N HIS A 53 10.33 -49.86 53.23
CA HIS A 53 11.10 -49.97 51.99
C HIS A 53 10.34 -49.41 50.78
N GLU A 54 9.03 -49.67 50.68
CA GLU A 54 8.15 -49.09 49.67
C GLU A 54 8.11 -47.56 49.78
N ALA A 55 7.96 -47.02 51.00
CA ALA A 55 7.96 -45.58 51.22
C ALA A 55 9.29 -44.92 50.81
N GLU A 56 10.43 -45.55 51.12
CA GLU A 56 11.75 -45.06 50.73
C GLU A 56 11.94 -45.11 49.21
N THR A 57 11.48 -46.19 48.57
CA THR A 57 11.55 -46.35 47.11
C THR A 57 10.71 -45.28 46.40
N ILE A 58 9.47 -45.06 46.88
CA ILE A 58 8.58 -44.01 46.36
C ILE A 58 9.21 -42.62 46.56
N ALA A 59 9.85 -42.36 47.71
CA ALA A 59 10.53 -41.09 47.95
C ALA A 59 11.70 -40.86 46.97
N LYS A 60 12.52 -41.89 46.73
CA LYS A 60 13.62 -41.85 45.75
C LYS A 60 13.09 -41.58 44.33
N LEU A 61 12.05 -42.29 43.90
CA LEU A 61 11.43 -42.09 42.59
C LEU A 61 10.83 -40.70 42.43
N LYS A 62 10.13 -40.18 43.46
CA LYS A 62 9.61 -38.80 43.47
C LYS A 62 10.72 -37.76 43.34
N LYS A 63 11.85 -37.97 44.00
CA LYS A 63 13.02 -37.08 43.89
C LYS A 63 13.60 -37.10 42.48
N GLN A 64 13.79 -38.28 41.88
CA GLN A 64 14.28 -38.41 40.50
C GLN A 64 13.31 -37.79 39.49
N TYR A 65 12.01 -37.99 39.66
CA TYR A 65 10.99 -37.39 38.81
C TYR A 65 11.03 -35.87 38.87
N LYS A 66 11.15 -35.27 40.07
CA LYS A 66 11.29 -33.82 40.23
C LYS A 66 12.52 -33.27 39.50
N VAL A 67 13.66 -33.97 39.55
CA VAL A 67 14.87 -33.58 38.83
C VAL A 67 14.66 -33.64 37.32
N LYS A 68 14.11 -34.75 36.80
CA LYS A 68 13.79 -34.90 35.37
C LYS A 68 12.79 -33.85 34.88
N ALA A 69 11.74 -33.57 35.66
CA ALA A 69 10.75 -32.55 35.33
C ALA A 69 11.37 -31.14 35.23
N ARG A 70 12.28 -30.79 36.14
CA ARG A 70 13.04 -29.52 36.06
C ARG A 70 13.93 -29.46 34.83
N SER A 71 14.63 -30.54 34.50
CA SER A 71 15.46 -30.62 33.29
C SER A 71 14.61 -30.45 32.03
N HIS A 72 13.50 -31.18 31.93
CA HIS A 72 12.56 -31.07 30.81
C HIS A 72 11.99 -29.65 30.65
N MET A 73 11.64 -28.98 31.74
CA MET A 73 11.21 -27.58 31.69
C MET A 73 12.29 -26.62 31.18
N ARG A 74 13.55 -26.82 31.56
CA ARG A 74 14.67 -26.03 31.04
C ARG A 74 14.88 -26.27 29.55
N LEU A 75 14.87 -27.54 29.14
CA LEU A 75 15.01 -27.92 27.73
C LEU A 75 13.88 -27.33 26.87
N LYS A 76 12.63 -27.39 27.37
CA LYS A 76 11.47 -26.82 26.69
C LYS A 76 11.60 -25.30 26.49
N LYS A 77 12.07 -24.57 27.52
CA LYS A 77 12.32 -23.13 27.41
C LYS A 77 13.43 -22.81 26.39
N SER A 78 14.51 -23.58 26.39
CA SER A 78 15.60 -23.44 25.41
C SER A 78 15.10 -23.67 23.97
N LEU A 79 14.35 -24.75 23.74
CA LEU A 79 13.74 -25.05 22.44
C LEU A 79 12.81 -23.95 21.93
N THR A 80 12.02 -23.33 22.82
CA THR A 80 11.16 -22.20 22.42
C THR A 80 11.95 -20.95 22.09
N HIS A 81 13.13 -20.75 22.69
CA HIS A 81 14.01 -19.62 22.37
C HIS A 81 14.66 -19.81 21.01
N MET A 82 15.29 -20.97 20.78
CA MET A 82 15.93 -21.30 19.50
C MET A 82 14.94 -21.20 18.33
N ARG A 83 13.72 -21.72 18.48
CA ARG A 83 12.68 -21.60 17.44
C ARG A 83 12.28 -20.16 17.14
N ARG A 84 12.34 -19.26 18.11
CA ARG A 84 12.04 -17.83 17.89
C ARG A 84 13.20 -17.15 17.17
N GLU A 85 14.43 -17.46 17.54
CA GLU A 85 15.63 -16.94 16.87
C GLU A 85 15.71 -17.42 15.41
N ASP A 86 15.47 -18.71 15.16
CA ASP A 86 15.46 -19.26 13.81
C ASP A 86 14.36 -18.60 12.95
N LYS A 87 13.18 -18.35 13.54
CA LYS A 87 12.09 -17.65 12.85
C LYS A 87 12.44 -16.19 12.57
N SER A 88 13.07 -15.48 13.51
CA SER A 88 13.50 -14.09 13.31
C SER A 88 14.51 -14.01 12.17
N LYS A 89 15.57 -14.83 12.21
CA LYS A 89 16.58 -14.87 11.16
C LYS A 89 16.01 -15.19 9.78
N ALA A 90 15.04 -16.09 9.71
CA ALA A 90 14.37 -16.42 8.46
C ALA A 90 13.51 -15.27 7.92
N VAL A 91 12.90 -14.46 8.81
CA VAL A 91 12.16 -13.25 8.40
C VAL A 91 13.14 -12.19 7.91
N ASP A 92 14.23 -11.95 8.64
CA ASP A 92 15.24 -10.95 8.29
C ASP A 92 15.90 -11.28 6.93
N ASP A 93 16.21 -12.56 6.64
CA ASP A 93 16.78 -13.00 5.35
C ASP A 93 15.79 -12.82 4.17
N VAL A 94 14.49 -13.03 4.42
CA VAL A 94 13.45 -12.80 3.40
C VAL A 94 13.25 -11.31 3.15
N GLU A 95 13.21 -10.50 4.20
CA GLU A 95 13.06 -9.04 4.09
C GLU A 95 14.25 -8.42 3.34
N GLN A 96 15.48 -8.86 3.64
CA GLN A 96 16.66 -8.43 2.89
C GLN A 96 16.57 -8.79 1.41
N ARG A 97 16.15 -10.01 1.06
CA ARG A 97 15.96 -10.41 -0.34
C ARG A 97 14.86 -9.62 -1.04
N CYS A 98 13.79 -9.25 -0.33
CA CYS A 98 12.74 -8.41 -0.88
C CYS A 98 13.29 -7.02 -1.24
N CYS A 99 14.06 -6.40 -0.33
CA CYS A 99 14.72 -5.12 -0.61
C CYS A 99 15.67 -5.21 -1.82
N GLU A 100 16.51 -6.24 -1.89
CA GLU A 100 17.43 -6.44 -3.03
C GLU A 100 16.69 -6.62 -4.37
N LEU A 101 15.54 -7.31 -4.35
CA LEU A 101 14.71 -7.49 -5.55
C LEU A 101 13.99 -6.20 -5.96
N GLU A 102 13.49 -5.42 -5.00
CA GLU A 102 12.85 -4.12 -5.26
C GLU A 102 13.85 -3.13 -5.87
N GLU A 103 15.06 -3.03 -5.32
CA GLU A 103 16.13 -2.20 -5.90
C GLU A 103 16.46 -2.62 -7.33
N ARG A 104 16.50 -3.93 -7.59
CA ARG A 104 16.77 -4.47 -8.93
C ARG A 104 15.64 -4.20 -9.92
N ILE A 105 14.37 -4.31 -9.49
CA ILE A 105 13.21 -3.97 -10.32
C ILE A 105 13.28 -2.48 -10.68
N ASN A 106 13.47 -1.60 -9.69
CA ASN A 106 13.56 -0.16 -9.91
C ASN A 106 14.71 0.21 -10.87
N SER A 107 15.86 -0.45 -10.74
CA SER A 107 16.98 -0.27 -11.67
C SER A 107 16.64 -0.70 -13.08
N MET A 108 15.95 -1.83 -13.26
CA MET A 108 15.54 -2.31 -14.58
C MET A 108 14.46 -1.42 -15.20
N ASP A 109 13.51 -0.92 -14.40
CA ASP A 109 12.48 0.01 -14.88
C ASP A 109 13.08 1.33 -15.35
N SER A 110 14.10 1.84 -14.64
CA SER A 110 14.86 3.02 -15.09
C SER A 110 15.57 2.75 -16.42
N GLU A 111 16.22 1.59 -16.57
CA GLU A 111 16.89 1.22 -17.84
C GLU A 111 15.90 1.07 -18.99
N ILE A 112 14.72 0.49 -18.75
CA ILE A 112 13.63 0.40 -19.74
C ILE A 112 13.18 1.80 -20.16
N HIS A 113 13.01 2.72 -19.21
CA HIS A 113 12.63 4.09 -19.50
C HIS A 113 13.67 4.79 -20.38
N ASP A 114 14.95 4.68 -20.03
CA ASP A 114 16.05 5.28 -20.80
C ASP A 114 16.10 4.71 -22.23
N LEU A 115 15.96 3.40 -22.40
CA LEU A 115 15.93 2.75 -23.72
C LEU A 115 14.68 3.10 -24.54
N GLN A 116 13.54 3.38 -23.89
CA GLN A 116 12.33 3.87 -24.56
C GLN A 116 12.54 5.29 -25.09
N VAL A 117 13.14 6.16 -24.28
CA VAL A 117 13.51 7.53 -24.70
C VAL A 117 14.50 7.47 -25.86
N GLU A 118 15.53 6.63 -25.79
CA GLU A 118 16.49 6.48 -26.88
C GLU A 118 15.83 5.96 -28.17
N ASN A 119 14.94 4.96 -28.08
CA ASN A 119 14.19 4.46 -29.24
C ASN A 119 13.33 5.55 -29.90
N LEU A 120 12.70 6.42 -29.09
CA LEU A 120 11.93 7.55 -29.61
C LEU A 120 12.82 8.52 -30.40
N LEU A 121 13.96 8.91 -29.82
CA LEU A 121 14.93 9.81 -30.47
C LEU A 121 15.53 9.20 -31.74
N LEU A 122 15.83 7.90 -31.74
CA LEU A 122 16.29 7.19 -32.92
C LEU A 122 15.21 7.08 -34.00
N GLY A 123 13.95 6.88 -33.59
CA GLY A 123 12.78 6.91 -34.48
C GLY A 123 12.61 8.26 -35.16
N GLU A 124 12.71 9.36 -34.41
CA GLU A 124 12.72 10.73 -34.96
C GLU A 124 13.87 10.92 -35.95
N LYS A 125 15.08 10.47 -35.60
CA LYS A 125 16.25 10.63 -36.48
C LYS A 125 16.14 9.81 -37.78
N ILE A 126 15.57 8.61 -37.72
CA ILE A 126 15.27 7.81 -38.91
C ILE A 126 14.22 8.54 -39.76
N GLN A 127 13.18 9.08 -39.13
CA GLN A 127 12.14 9.83 -39.81
C GLN A 127 12.70 11.09 -40.49
N ASP A 128 13.62 11.81 -39.85
CA ASP A 128 14.30 12.98 -40.43
C ASP A 128 15.17 12.59 -41.64
N LEU A 129 15.92 11.49 -41.55
CA LEU A 129 16.71 10.97 -42.67
C LEU A 129 15.83 10.47 -43.84
N GLU A 130 14.62 10.00 -43.55
CA GLU A 130 13.63 9.63 -44.55
C GLU A 130 12.90 10.85 -45.14
N SER A 131 12.67 11.91 -44.34
CA SER A 131 11.99 13.15 -44.74
C SER A 131 12.88 14.10 -45.54
N GLU A 132 14.22 13.98 -45.46
CA GLU A 132 15.17 14.71 -46.33
C GLU A 132 14.87 14.56 -47.83
N LYS A 133 14.03 13.60 -48.23
CA LYS A 133 13.59 13.42 -49.62
C LYS A 133 12.25 14.10 -50.00
N LYS A 134 11.42 14.60 -49.08
CA LYS A 134 10.11 15.21 -49.41
C LYS A 134 9.65 16.30 -48.42
N LEU A 135 9.99 17.55 -48.74
CA LEU A 135 9.61 18.81 -48.04
C LEU A 135 8.10 19.15 -47.98
N THR A 136 7.19 18.28 -48.40
CA THR A 136 5.79 18.68 -48.64
C THR A 136 4.74 17.74 -48.04
N LYS A 137 4.79 16.43 -48.26
CA LYS A 137 3.87 15.45 -47.63
C LYS A 137 4.57 14.11 -47.40
N THR A 138 4.57 13.63 -46.16
CA THR A 138 5.11 12.31 -45.77
C THR A 138 4.15 11.20 -46.14
N ASP A 139 2.87 11.39 -45.81
CA ASP A 139 1.73 10.58 -46.26
C ASP A 139 0.68 11.53 -46.84
N ALA A 140 -0.16 11.11 -47.78
CA ALA A 140 -1.14 11.96 -48.46
C ALA A 140 -2.08 12.78 -47.54
N LYS A 141 -2.04 12.56 -46.21
CA LYS A 141 -2.82 13.22 -45.16
C LYS A 141 -2.06 14.26 -44.33
N SER A 142 -0.73 14.20 -44.21
CA SER A 142 0.02 15.00 -43.23
C SER A 142 1.22 15.73 -43.86
N TYR A 143 1.43 16.98 -43.45
CA TYR A 143 2.60 17.77 -43.84
C TYR A 143 3.84 17.29 -43.07
N SER A 144 5.03 17.47 -43.66
CA SER A 144 6.29 17.09 -43.01
C SER A 144 6.53 17.90 -41.73
N ASN A 145 7.39 17.38 -40.84
CA ASN A 145 7.68 18.01 -39.57
C ASN A 145 8.28 19.42 -39.76
N GLU A 146 9.17 19.57 -40.73
CA GLU A 146 9.81 20.84 -41.07
C GLU A 146 8.78 21.89 -41.53
N MET A 147 7.77 21.48 -42.32
CA MET A 147 6.68 22.36 -42.72
C MET A 147 5.79 22.76 -41.54
N ARG A 148 5.52 21.84 -40.61
CA ARG A 148 4.76 22.14 -39.38
C ARG A 148 5.51 23.11 -38.49
N LEU A 149 6.82 22.90 -38.29
CA LEU A 149 7.68 23.80 -37.52
C LEU A 149 7.70 25.21 -38.11
N MET A 150 7.82 25.35 -39.44
CA MET A 150 7.70 26.68 -40.08
C MET A 150 6.34 27.35 -39.84
N VAL A 151 5.25 26.59 -39.80
CA VAL A 151 3.92 27.12 -39.46
C VAL A 151 3.86 27.52 -37.98
N TYR A 152 4.38 26.70 -37.08
CA TYR A 152 4.43 27.01 -35.64
C TYR A 152 5.29 28.23 -35.33
N ASP A 153 6.44 28.38 -35.98
CA ASP A 153 7.27 29.59 -35.88
C ASP A 153 6.51 30.82 -36.35
N ALA A 154 5.76 30.73 -37.46
CA ALA A 154 4.94 31.84 -37.93
C ALA A 154 3.83 32.20 -36.94
N ILE A 155 3.19 31.20 -36.31
CA ILE A 155 2.18 31.41 -35.26
C ILE A 155 2.80 32.08 -34.03
N SER A 156 3.96 31.61 -33.57
CA SER A 156 4.71 32.18 -32.44
C SER A 156 5.11 33.64 -32.70
N ASN A 157 5.46 33.96 -33.95
CA ASN A 157 5.74 35.33 -34.41
C ASN A 157 4.47 36.14 -34.74
N GLN A 158 3.30 35.72 -34.24
CA GLN A 158 2.02 36.43 -34.37
C GLN A 158 1.60 36.72 -35.83
N VAL A 159 2.02 35.89 -36.78
CA VAL A 159 1.59 36.02 -38.18
C VAL A 159 0.13 35.55 -38.27
N PRO A 160 -0.79 36.38 -38.82
CA PRO A 160 -2.18 35.96 -38.99
C PRO A 160 -2.27 34.67 -39.81
N THR A 161 -3.07 33.70 -39.36
CA THR A 161 -3.17 32.36 -39.99
C THR A 161 -3.52 32.42 -41.48
N ALA A 162 -4.31 33.40 -41.90
CA ALA A 162 -4.65 33.67 -43.29
C ALA A 162 -3.44 34.03 -44.17
N ASN A 163 -2.38 34.60 -43.58
CA ASN A 163 -1.21 35.10 -44.28
C ASN A 163 -0.05 34.09 -44.30
N ILE A 164 -0.02 33.12 -43.37
CA ILE A 164 1.07 32.14 -43.23
C ILE A 164 1.33 31.39 -44.55
N HIS A 165 0.28 30.94 -45.24
CA HIS A 165 0.39 30.27 -46.55
C HIS A 165 1.17 31.11 -47.59
N ASN A 166 0.79 32.38 -47.71
CA ASN A 166 1.38 33.30 -48.68
C ASN A 166 2.83 33.64 -48.30
N LEU A 167 3.09 33.77 -46.99
CA LEU A 167 4.40 34.08 -46.46
C LEU A 167 5.39 32.96 -46.77
N ILE A 168 5.04 31.71 -46.45
CA ILE A 168 5.88 30.53 -46.72
C ILE A 168 6.16 30.39 -48.22
N LYS A 169 5.13 30.55 -49.08
CA LYS A 169 5.31 30.52 -50.55
C LYS A 169 6.29 31.58 -51.04
N LYS A 170 6.15 32.83 -50.56
CA LYS A 170 7.04 33.93 -50.97
C LYS A 170 8.47 33.73 -50.50
N PHE A 171 8.67 33.18 -49.29
CA PHE A 171 10.00 32.81 -48.81
C PHE A 171 10.62 31.70 -49.64
N GLY A 172 9.88 30.62 -49.92
CA GLY A 172 10.35 29.54 -50.79
C GLY A 172 10.82 30.05 -52.15
N LEU A 173 10.02 30.91 -52.79
CA LEU A 173 10.40 31.56 -54.06
C LEU A 173 11.67 32.40 -53.94
N ARG A 174 11.84 33.16 -52.85
CA ARG A 174 13.03 34.00 -52.62
C ARG A 174 14.31 33.18 -52.46
N PHE A 175 14.20 32.00 -51.85
CA PHE A 175 15.32 31.07 -51.67
C PHE A 175 15.48 30.06 -52.81
N LYS A 176 14.70 30.20 -53.91
CA LYS A 176 14.70 29.27 -55.05
C LYS A 176 14.34 27.82 -54.66
N ILE A 177 13.56 27.65 -53.60
CA ILE A 177 13.02 26.36 -53.14
C ILE A 177 11.60 26.22 -53.71
N SER A 178 11.38 25.16 -54.49
CA SER A 178 10.06 24.85 -55.03
C SER A 178 9.22 24.12 -53.98
N LEU A 179 8.30 24.85 -53.33
CA LEU A 179 7.34 24.27 -52.40
C LEU A 179 6.06 23.90 -53.17
N SER A 180 5.91 22.61 -53.49
CA SER A 180 4.77 22.13 -54.29
C SER A 180 3.44 22.14 -53.54
N ASP A 181 3.45 21.93 -52.22
CA ASP A 181 2.27 21.89 -51.37
C ASP A 181 2.56 22.63 -50.06
N VAL A 182 1.86 23.75 -49.83
CA VAL A 182 1.99 24.58 -48.62
C VAL A 182 0.64 24.58 -47.91
N PRO A 183 0.61 24.40 -46.57
CA PRO A 183 -0.63 24.39 -45.79
C PRO A 183 -1.52 25.58 -46.12
N LYS A 184 -2.78 25.30 -46.46
CA LYS A 184 -3.80 26.34 -46.64
C LYS A 184 -4.28 26.82 -45.26
N ARG A 185 -4.96 27.97 -45.22
CA ARG A 185 -5.48 28.58 -44.00
C ARG A 185 -6.19 27.58 -43.07
N ALA A 186 -7.12 26.78 -43.59
CA ALA A 186 -7.86 25.81 -42.77
C ALA A 186 -6.95 24.76 -42.10
N THR A 187 -5.88 24.34 -42.79
CA THR A 187 -4.87 23.43 -42.24
C THR A 187 -4.01 24.13 -41.20
N VAL A 188 -3.61 25.37 -41.46
CA VAL A 188 -2.86 26.19 -40.48
C VAL A 188 -3.68 26.38 -39.21
N GLU A 189 -4.97 26.69 -39.32
CA GLU A 189 -5.87 26.81 -38.16
C GLU A 189 -6.04 25.48 -37.42
N ALA A 190 -6.02 24.34 -38.11
CA ALA A 190 -5.99 23.02 -37.46
C ALA A 190 -4.68 22.80 -36.68
N MET A 191 -3.54 23.16 -37.26
CA MET A 191 -2.24 23.13 -36.58
C MET A 191 -2.20 24.08 -35.37
N THR A 192 -2.85 25.24 -35.42
CA THR A 192 -3.00 26.13 -34.27
C THR A 192 -3.82 25.48 -33.14
N ARG A 193 -4.91 24.77 -33.48
CA ARG A 193 -5.70 24.02 -32.49
C ARG A 193 -4.90 22.90 -31.82
N GLU A 194 -4.03 22.23 -32.58
CA GLU A 194 -3.12 21.22 -32.02
C GLU A 194 -2.17 21.84 -30.97
N LEU A 195 -1.61 23.03 -31.24
CA LEU A 195 -0.80 23.76 -30.25
C LEU A 195 -1.60 24.13 -28.99
N GLY A 196 -2.86 24.54 -29.16
CA GLY A 196 -3.77 24.82 -28.03
C GLY A 196 -3.93 23.59 -27.14
N ALA A 197 -4.23 22.42 -27.73
CA ALA A 197 -4.36 21.17 -26.98
C ALA A 197 -3.06 20.76 -26.24
N ILE A 198 -1.90 21.00 -26.85
CA ILE A 198 -0.60 20.75 -26.20
C ILE A 198 -0.41 21.70 -25.01
N SER A 199 -0.76 22.98 -25.17
CA SER A 199 -0.70 23.97 -24.08
C SER A 199 -1.61 23.58 -22.90
N ASP A 200 -2.81 23.08 -23.19
CA ASP A 200 -3.73 22.60 -22.16
C ASP A 200 -3.18 21.38 -21.41
N LEU A 201 -2.59 20.42 -22.14
CA LEU A 201 -1.93 19.25 -21.54
C LEU A 201 -0.78 19.65 -20.61
N GLN A 202 0.10 20.55 -21.07
CA GLN A 202 1.21 21.07 -20.27
C GLN A 202 0.73 21.80 -19.02
N THR A 203 -0.35 22.56 -19.15
CA THR A 203 -0.94 23.28 -18.01
C THR A 203 -1.55 22.29 -17.02
N ALA A 204 -2.29 21.28 -17.49
CA ALA A 204 -2.86 20.25 -16.64
C ALA A 204 -1.77 19.48 -15.87
N GLU A 205 -0.70 19.08 -16.55
CA GLU A 205 0.46 18.44 -15.92
C GLU A 205 1.12 19.34 -14.87
N ALA A 206 1.36 20.61 -15.20
CA ALA A 206 1.94 21.57 -14.26
C ALA A 206 1.07 21.73 -13.01
N LEU A 207 -0.26 21.75 -13.14
CA LEU A 207 -1.18 21.84 -12.02
C LEU A 207 -1.24 20.56 -11.17
N LEU A 208 -1.01 19.39 -11.77
CA LEU A 208 -0.93 18.11 -11.03
C LEU A 208 0.36 18.00 -10.22
N VAL A 209 1.47 18.51 -10.75
CA VAL A 209 2.79 18.46 -10.10
C VAL A 209 2.93 19.53 -9.02
N ASN A 210 2.31 20.70 -9.18
CA ASN A 210 2.47 21.83 -8.28
C ASN A 210 1.32 21.95 -7.27
N SER A 211 1.61 21.73 -5.99
CA SER A 211 0.65 21.94 -4.88
C SER A 211 0.32 23.42 -4.62
N HIS A 212 1.10 24.34 -5.18
CA HIS A 212 0.96 25.78 -5.00
C HIS A 212 0.84 26.47 -6.36
N CYS A 213 -0.39 26.68 -6.79
CA CYS A 213 -0.73 27.50 -7.95
C CYS A 213 -1.71 28.61 -7.54
N THR A 214 -1.68 29.70 -8.28
CA THR A 214 -2.67 30.79 -8.15
C THR A 214 -3.42 30.90 -9.46
N LEU A 215 -4.75 30.93 -9.38
CA LEU A 215 -5.61 31.28 -10.51
C LEU A 215 -5.72 32.80 -10.57
N GLY A 216 -5.38 33.37 -11.70
CA GLY A 216 -5.66 34.76 -12.05
C GLY A 216 -6.64 34.82 -13.22
N PHE A 217 -7.43 35.88 -13.26
CA PHE A 217 -8.18 36.24 -14.44
C PHE A 217 -7.98 37.73 -14.73
N ASP A 218 -7.92 38.08 -16.00
CA ASP A 218 -7.83 39.46 -16.46
C ASP A 218 -8.90 39.72 -17.49
N ALA A 219 -9.69 40.78 -17.25
CA ALA A 219 -10.84 41.13 -18.06
C ALA A 219 -10.67 42.55 -18.60
N THR A 220 -10.64 42.68 -19.93
CA THR A 220 -10.45 43.96 -20.61
C THR A 220 -11.55 44.16 -21.64
N THR A 221 -12.17 45.35 -21.64
CA THR A 221 -13.12 45.75 -22.69
C THR A 221 -12.44 46.69 -23.66
N GLN A 222 -12.33 46.29 -24.93
CA GLN A 222 -11.79 47.11 -26.00
C GLN A 222 -12.78 47.15 -27.18
N GLU A 223 -13.08 48.35 -27.67
CA GLU A 223 -13.96 48.55 -28.84
C GLU A 223 -15.35 47.89 -28.69
N GLY A 224 -15.85 47.77 -27.46
CA GLY A 224 -17.14 47.14 -27.15
C GLY A 224 -17.09 45.61 -27.04
N ILE A 225 -15.91 45.00 -27.25
CA ILE A 225 -15.67 43.57 -27.05
C ILE A 225 -15.08 43.37 -25.66
N HIS A 226 -15.72 42.52 -24.86
CA HIS A 226 -15.28 42.22 -23.51
C HIS A 226 -14.53 40.88 -23.51
N LEU A 227 -13.21 40.94 -23.36
CA LEU A 227 -12.34 39.78 -23.33
C LEU A 227 -11.99 39.43 -21.89
N ASN A 228 -12.11 38.15 -21.55
CA ASN A 228 -11.62 37.62 -20.28
C ASN A 228 -10.56 36.56 -20.57
N SER A 229 -9.44 36.64 -19.87
CA SER A 229 -8.38 35.64 -19.88
C SER A 229 -8.26 34.98 -18.52
N ILE A 230 -8.07 33.67 -18.50
CA ILE A 230 -7.82 32.88 -17.29
C ILE A 230 -6.41 32.31 -17.39
N HIS A 231 -5.65 32.45 -16.32
CA HIS A 231 -4.28 31.97 -16.24
C HIS A 231 -3.96 31.35 -14.89
N PHE A 232 -3.05 30.38 -14.89
CA PHE A 232 -2.48 29.80 -13.68
C PHE A 232 -1.02 30.21 -13.55
N THR A 233 -0.64 30.66 -12.36
CA THR A 233 0.73 31.02 -12.04
C THR A 233 1.28 30.06 -11.00
N THR A 234 2.38 29.39 -11.33
CA THR A 234 3.22 28.65 -10.40
C THR A 234 4.39 29.52 -9.97
N LYS A 235 5.31 28.99 -9.16
CA LYS A 235 6.54 29.72 -8.81
C LYS A 235 7.42 30.03 -10.03
N GLU A 236 7.36 29.19 -11.05
CA GLU A 236 8.30 29.22 -12.17
C GLU A 236 7.66 29.80 -13.44
N ASN A 237 6.39 29.50 -13.69
CA ASN A 237 5.74 29.76 -14.98
C ASN A 237 4.33 30.33 -14.81
N CYS A 238 3.84 30.96 -15.88
CA CYS A 238 2.46 31.40 -16.03
C CYS A 238 1.85 30.76 -17.28
N TYR A 239 0.68 30.16 -17.12
CA TYR A 239 -0.01 29.38 -18.14
C TYR A 239 -1.35 30.03 -18.44
N VAL A 240 -1.55 30.51 -19.66
CA VAL A 240 -2.86 31.02 -20.11
C VAL A 240 -3.69 29.83 -20.58
N VAL A 241 -4.87 29.66 -20.00
CA VAL A 241 -5.75 28.51 -20.24
C VAL A 241 -6.86 28.85 -21.20
N ALA A 242 -7.48 30.01 -21.01
CA ALA A 242 -8.61 30.42 -21.83
C ALA A 242 -8.57 31.92 -22.03
N VAL A 243 -8.98 32.35 -23.22
CA VAL A 243 -9.19 33.74 -23.59
C VAL A 243 -10.46 33.79 -24.42
N ASP A 244 -11.54 34.25 -23.83
CA ASP A 244 -12.87 34.26 -24.47
C ASP A 244 -13.51 35.65 -24.41
N GLU A 245 -14.32 35.92 -25.43
CA GLU A 245 -15.24 37.05 -25.43
C GLU A 245 -16.47 36.69 -24.60
N LEU A 246 -16.69 37.41 -23.50
CA LEU A 246 -17.82 37.17 -22.61
C LEU A 246 -18.93 38.22 -22.83
N PRO A 247 -20.20 37.79 -22.96
CA PRO A 247 -21.32 38.71 -23.10
C PRO A 247 -21.65 39.35 -21.75
N GLY A 248 -21.23 40.60 -21.54
CA GLY A 248 -21.76 41.43 -20.45
C GLY A 248 -20.94 41.50 -19.16
N GLY A 249 -19.83 40.76 -19.06
CA GLY A 249 -18.82 40.93 -18.02
C GLY A 249 -19.35 40.87 -16.58
N THR A 250 -20.42 40.09 -16.36
CA THR A 250 -21.03 39.93 -15.03
C THR A 250 -20.25 38.92 -14.19
N ALA A 251 -20.48 38.94 -12.88
CA ALA A 251 -19.86 37.98 -11.97
C ALA A 251 -20.20 36.52 -12.33
N GLU A 252 -21.41 36.28 -12.83
CA GLU A 252 -21.87 34.95 -13.25
C GLU A 252 -21.13 34.48 -14.51
N ASP A 253 -20.90 35.37 -15.48
CA ASP A 253 -20.15 35.06 -16.71
C ASP A 253 -18.71 34.64 -16.39
N TYR A 254 -18.03 35.37 -15.49
CA TYR A 254 -16.68 35.01 -15.07
C TYR A 254 -16.65 33.68 -14.32
N GLN A 255 -17.62 33.44 -13.44
CA GLN A 255 -17.70 32.18 -12.70
C GLN A 255 -17.84 30.98 -13.66
N ILE A 256 -18.76 31.08 -14.62
CA ILE A 256 -18.98 30.03 -15.62
C ILE A 256 -17.70 29.79 -16.43
N HIS A 257 -17.08 30.85 -16.94
CA HIS A 257 -15.85 30.75 -17.72
C HIS A 257 -14.72 30.08 -16.91
N ILE A 258 -14.53 30.47 -15.64
CA ILE A 258 -13.54 29.84 -14.75
C ILE A 258 -13.83 28.34 -14.55
N CYS A 259 -15.07 27.98 -14.25
CA CYS A 259 -15.48 26.59 -14.02
C CYS A 259 -15.30 25.74 -15.28
N ASP A 260 -15.64 26.26 -16.46
CA ASP A 260 -15.50 25.55 -17.72
C ASP A 260 -14.04 25.34 -18.10
N SER A 261 -13.18 26.36 -17.92
CA SER A 261 -11.73 26.23 -18.17
C SER A 261 -11.10 25.15 -17.28
N ILE A 262 -11.43 25.13 -15.97
CA ILE A 262 -10.94 24.09 -15.05
C ILE A 262 -11.45 22.71 -15.44
N SER A 263 -12.74 22.60 -15.77
CA SER A 263 -13.36 21.35 -16.17
C SER A 263 -12.75 20.78 -17.44
N ASN A 264 -12.35 21.63 -18.39
CA ASN A 264 -11.68 21.20 -19.61
C ASN A 264 -10.28 20.67 -19.35
N LEU A 265 -9.48 21.35 -18.50
CA LEU A 265 -8.18 20.85 -18.08
C LEU A 265 -8.29 19.50 -17.36
N ALA A 266 -9.30 19.35 -16.49
CA ALA A 266 -9.54 18.10 -15.77
C ALA A 266 -9.86 16.91 -16.70
N LYS A 267 -10.62 17.14 -17.79
CA LYS A 267 -10.90 16.11 -18.80
C LYS A 267 -9.65 15.70 -19.56
N ILE A 268 -8.78 16.66 -19.88
CA ILE A 268 -7.56 16.43 -20.67
C ILE A 268 -6.50 15.67 -19.86
N GLY A 269 -6.39 15.95 -18.54
CA GLY A 269 -5.44 15.28 -17.65
C GLY A 269 -5.72 13.80 -17.35
N ASN A 270 -6.80 13.22 -17.90
CA ASN A 270 -7.14 11.79 -17.84
C ASN A 270 -7.00 11.15 -16.45
N VAL A 271 -7.60 11.79 -15.44
CA VAL A 271 -7.62 11.27 -14.07
C VAL A 271 -8.95 10.54 -13.83
N ASP A 272 -8.94 9.22 -13.97
CA ASP A 272 -10.01 8.30 -13.49
C ASP A 272 -10.24 8.41 -11.96
N ALA A 273 -9.49 9.24 -11.22
CA ALA A 273 -9.67 9.50 -9.79
C ALA A 273 -10.70 10.60 -9.44
N TYR A 274 -11.44 11.13 -10.42
CA TYR A 274 -12.25 12.35 -10.24
C TYR A 274 -13.63 12.19 -9.57
N SER A 275 -14.01 11.00 -9.09
CA SER A 275 -15.16 10.91 -8.17
C SER A 275 -14.85 11.50 -6.78
N TRP A 276 -13.57 11.55 -6.38
CA TRP A 276 -13.16 12.06 -5.07
C TRP A 276 -12.66 13.51 -5.09
N TYR A 277 -12.07 13.97 -6.20
CA TYR A 277 -11.39 15.27 -6.27
C TYR A 277 -12.27 16.44 -6.72
N CYS A 278 -13.31 16.22 -7.55
CA CYS A 278 -14.23 17.30 -7.94
C CYS A 278 -14.91 17.93 -6.72
N GLY A 279 -15.34 17.13 -5.73
CA GLY A 279 -15.95 17.65 -4.50
C GLY A 279 -14.98 18.44 -3.61
N PHE A 280 -13.68 18.15 -3.64
CA PHE A 280 -12.68 18.80 -2.79
C PHE A 280 -12.12 20.07 -3.43
N LEU A 281 -11.76 20.05 -4.72
CA LEU A 281 -11.26 21.24 -5.43
C LEU A 281 -12.35 22.29 -5.61
N GLU A 282 -13.58 21.88 -5.92
CA GLU A 282 -14.70 22.81 -6.04
C GLU A 282 -15.00 23.46 -4.68
N GLN A 283 -15.00 22.71 -3.57
CA GLN A 283 -15.16 23.29 -2.23
C GLN A 283 -13.98 24.15 -1.77
N GLU A 284 -12.73 23.78 -2.07
CA GLU A 284 -11.56 24.49 -1.56
C GLU A 284 -11.21 25.74 -2.40
N MET A 285 -11.49 25.71 -3.72
CA MET A 285 -11.37 26.89 -4.60
C MET A 285 -12.53 27.88 -4.36
N LEU A 286 -13.78 27.41 -4.18
CA LEU A 286 -14.91 28.29 -3.80
C LEU A 286 -14.79 28.86 -2.38
N LYS A 287 -14.13 28.19 -1.44
CA LYS A 287 -13.84 28.76 -0.11
C LYS A 287 -12.80 29.88 -0.12
N ARG A 288 -11.89 29.88 -1.10
CA ARG A 288 -10.80 30.87 -1.22
C ARG A 288 -11.17 32.09 -2.06
N SER A 289 -12.15 31.96 -2.97
CA SER A 289 -12.67 33.07 -3.79
C SER A 289 -13.17 34.30 -2.98
N PRO A 290 -13.89 34.14 -1.84
CA PRO A 290 -14.35 35.28 -1.04
C PRO A 290 -13.24 36.02 -0.28
N GLU A 291 -12.06 35.40 -0.08
CA GLU A 291 -10.92 36.06 0.57
C GLU A 291 -10.13 36.94 -0.40
N CYS A 292 -10.03 36.54 -1.67
CA CYS A 292 -9.46 37.38 -2.74
C CYS A 292 -10.36 38.57 -3.08
N LEU A 293 -11.69 38.37 -3.20
CA LEU A 293 -12.65 39.44 -3.45
C LEU A 293 -12.63 40.53 -2.36
N ARG A 294 -12.53 40.13 -1.08
CA ARG A 294 -12.47 41.08 0.06
C ARG A 294 -11.16 41.87 0.15
N ARG A 295 -10.07 41.38 -0.47
CA ARG A 295 -8.78 42.10 -0.49
C ARG A 295 -8.80 43.24 -1.51
N LYS A 296 -9.45 43.02 -2.67
CA LYS A 296 -9.61 44.02 -3.73
C LYS A 296 -10.55 45.16 -3.31
N GLU A 297 -11.65 44.87 -2.61
CA GLU A 297 -12.55 45.91 -2.05
C GLU A 297 -11.87 46.80 -0.99
N ARG A 298 -10.92 46.25 -0.22
CA ARG A 298 -10.13 47.03 0.75
C ARG A 298 -9.10 47.93 0.09
N GLU A 299 -8.52 47.51 -1.02
CA GLU A 299 -7.54 48.31 -1.76
C GLU A 299 -8.22 49.42 -2.60
N GLU A 300 -9.40 49.15 -3.17
CA GLU A 300 -10.20 50.17 -3.89
C GLU A 300 -10.90 51.17 -2.95
N GLY A 301 -11.23 50.76 -1.71
CA GLY A 301 -11.80 51.65 -0.69
C GLY A 301 -10.81 52.69 -0.14
N VAL A 302 -9.51 52.39 -0.18
CA VAL A 302 -8.46 53.30 0.32
C VAL A 302 -8.14 54.42 -0.69
N HIS A 303 -8.38 54.22 -1.99
CA HIS A 303 -8.13 55.23 -3.01
C HIS A 303 -9.25 56.26 -3.22
N LYS A 304 -10.44 56.07 -2.63
CA LYS A 304 -11.56 57.05 -2.71
C LYS A 304 -11.57 58.09 -1.59
N ALA A 305 -10.60 58.08 -0.68
CA ALA A 305 -10.51 59.01 0.45
C ALA A 305 -9.30 59.97 0.31
N GLN A 306 -9.22 60.73 -0.77
CA GLN A 306 -8.47 61.99 -0.77
C GLN A 306 -9.42 63.13 -1.12
N PRO A 307 -9.71 64.05 -0.17
CA PRO A 307 -10.47 65.24 -0.48
C PRO A 307 -9.56 66.18 -1.28
N THR A 308 -9.96 66.49 -2.51
CA THR A 308 -9.40 67.60 -3.27
C THR A 308 -9.80 68.90 -2.59
N SER A 309 -8.81 69.54 -1.95
CA SER A 309 -8.82 70.98 -1.62
C SER A 309 -7.99 71.74 -2.64
#